data_AF-A0A1H9MBI7-F1
#
_entry.id   AF-A0A1H9MBI7-F1
#
_cell.length_a   1.000
_cell.length_b   1.000
_cell.length_c   1.000
_cell.angle_alpha   90.00
_cell.angle_beta   90.00
_cell.angle_gamma   90.00
#
_symmetry.space_group_name_H-M   'P 1'
#
loop_
_entity.id
_entity.type
_entity.pdbx_description
1 polymer ?
#
loop_
_entity_poly.entity_id
_entity_poly.type
_entity_poly.pdbx_seq_one_letter_code
_entity_poly.pdbx_strand_id
1 'polypeptide(L)'
;MNIEHEEPDSLFAQGEDRRPTWTAGQVASRLGVSESTLRSWHRRYGMEPYSARQGGQRRYNPEDLVRLTRMRELIDRGVRPSAAANLLHGAVALRDVHTAVVVAAKRLDTATCADLLTQTIHRWGVMRTWDRVCRPSLTSVERDQRSDPDCVDDEHALSWSMTVALHRVHRPLRPATVMLACAPGEQHALPVEALAAALAENDVSARVLGAAMPTPALVRAVTSTTPEAVVLWSHRRDPEHHNAASAIAALGTRLIVAGPGWRTAVGGWDQPKSLSNAVTMLCKPDTAEE
;
A
#
# COMPACT_ATOMS: atom_id res chain seq x y z
N MET A 1 1.70 5.73 64.85
CA MET A 1 2.14 4.67 63.92
C MET A 1 2.02 5.28 62.53
N ASN A 2 3.05 6.04 62.14
CA ASN A 2 3.13 6.74 60.86
C ASN A 2 3.50 5.72 59.78
N ILE A 3 2.71 5.66 58.71
CA ILE A 3 3.12 4.98 57.48
C ILE A 3 3.55 6.11 56.53
N GLU A 4 4.85 6.15 56.29
CA GLU A 4 5.52 7.11 55.42
C GLU A 4 5.08 6.91 53.97
N HIS A 5 4.83 8.04 53.29
CA HIS A 5 4.68 8.11 51.85
C HIS A 5 6.06 7.91 51.21
N GLU A 6 6.28 6.76 50.58
CA GLU A 6 7.42 6.54 49.68
C GLU A 6 7.05 7.07 48.29
N GLU A 7 7.63 8.20 47.90
CA GLU A 7 7.65 8.66 46.51
C GLU A 7 8.58 7.76 45.69
N PRO A 8 8.16 7.25 44.51
CA PRO A 8 9.07 6.53 43.65
C PRO A 8 9.94 7.49 42.82
N ASP A 9 11.22 7.50 43.20
CA ASP A 9 12.43 7.70 42.39
C ASP A 9 12.32 8.51 41.09
N SER A 10 12.75 9.77 41.23
CA SER A 10 13.32 10.63 40.20
C SER A 10 14.61 10.03 39.58
N LEU A 11 14.52 8.92 38.84
CA LEU A 11 15.65 8.30 38.12
C LEU A 11 15.58 8.37 36.59
N PHE A 12 14.57 9.02 36.02
CA PHE A 12 14.46 9.22 34.56
C PHE A 12 14.52 10.71 34.17
N ALA A 13 15.58 11.38 34.61
CA ALA A 13 15.99 12.66 34.03
C ALA A 13 17.37 12.50 33.37
N GLN A 14 17.38 12.66 32.05
CA GLN A 14 18.55 12.92 31.18
C GLN A 14 19.36 11.70 30.69
N GLY A 15 18.75 10.92 29.81
CA GLY A 15 19.44 10.36 28.66
C GLY A 15 18.94 11.08 27.41
N GLU A 16 19.64 12.12 26.96
CA GLU A 16 19.40 12.70 25.64
C GLU A 16 19.55 11.57 24.62
N ASP A 17 18.44 11.22 23.96
CA ASP A 17 18.28 10.08 23.05
C ASP A 17 19.18 10.30 21.82
N ARG A 18 20.49 10.05 21.98
CA ARG A 18 21.53 10.47 21.05
C ARG A 18 21.53 9.52 19.86
N ARG A 19 20.53 9.66 18.99
CA ARG A 19 20.42 8.93 17.72
C ARG A 19 21.79 9.02 17.02
N PRO A 20 22.39 7.89 16.60
CA PRO A 20 23.70 7.90 15.98
C PRO A 20 23.65 8.77 14.72
N THR A 21 24.62 9.68 14.60
CA THR A 21 24.78 10.52 13.41
C THR A 21 26.10 10.23 12.72
N TRP A 22 26.07 10.16 11.39
CA TRP A 22 27.25 9.89 10.56
C TRP A 22 27.79 11.18 9.92
N THR A 23 29.08 11.17 9.58
CA THR A 23 29.72 12.20 8.75
C THR A 23 29.54 11.89 7.26
N ALA A 24 29.72 12.90 6.40
CA ALA A 24 29.60 12.71 4.94
C ALA A 24 30.54 11.62 4.39
N GLY A 25 31.77 11.52 4.89
CA GLY A 25 32.73 10.49 4.48
C GLY A 25 32.29 9.08 4.89
N GLN A 26 31.77 8.91 6.11
CA GLN A 26 31.23 7.63 6.58
C GLN A 26 30.00 7.20 5.75
N VAL A 27 29.13 8.15 5.41
CA VAL A 27 27.97 7.88 4.55
C VAL A 27 28.40 7.50 3.13
N ALA A 28 29.33 8.24 2.53
CA ALA A 28 29.84 7.96 1.18
C ALA A 28 30.48 6.56 1.09
N SER A 29 31.32 6.22 2.08
CA SER A 29 31.95 4.90 2.19
C SER A 29 30.91 3.78 2.32
N ARG A 30 29.89 3.96 3.17
CA ARG A 30 28.82 2.97 3.37
C ARG A 30 27.95 2.76 2.12
N LEU A 31 27.75 3.81 1.34
CA LEU A 31 26.98 3.78 0.09
C LEU A 31 27.80 3.28 -1.11
N GLY A 32 29.12 3.08 -0.95
CA GLY A 32 30.01 2.72 -2.06
C GLY A 32 30.12 3.81 -3.13
N VAL A 33 29.91 5.09 -2.77
CA VAL A 33 30.03 6.22 -3.69
C VAL A 33 31.12 7.18 -3.23
N SER A 34 31.62 8.01 -4.15
CA SER A 34 32.55 9.07 -3.76
C SER A 34 31.85 10.19 -2.98
N GLU A 35 32.57 10.89 -2.10
CA GLU A 35 32.02 12.09 -1.46
C GLU A 35 31.64 13.17 -2.48
N SER A 36 32.28 13.23 -3.64
CA SER A 36 31.90 14.17 -4.70
C SER A 36 30.56 13.82 -5.32
N THR A 37 30.24 12.53 -5.49
CA THR A 37 28.91 12.04 -5.88
C THR A 37 27.86 12.42 -4.85
N LEU A 38 28.14 12.16 -3.57
CA LEU A 38 27.24 12.53 -2.47
C LEU A 38 27.01 14.04 -2.40
N ARG A 39 28.07 14.86 -2.53
CA ARG A 39 27.97 16.33 -2.66
C ARG A 39 27.16 16.75 -3.89
N SER A 40 27.32 16.06 -5.01
CA SER A 40 26.52 16.30 -6.22
C SER A 40 25.05 15.99 -5.98
N TRP A 41 24.71 14.95 -5.21
CA TRP A 41 23.32 14.64 -4.87
C TRP A 41 22.66 15.70 -4.00
N HIS A 42 23.39 16.21 -3.00
CA HIS A 42 22.89 17.33 -2.19
C HIS A 42 22.64 18.57 -3.07
N ARG A 43 23.62 18.97 -3.88
CA ARG A 43 23.59 20.22 -4.63
C ARG A 43 22.65 20.18 -5.83
N ARG A 44 22.73 19.11 -6.63
CA ARG A 44 22.03 19.04 -7.93
C ARG A 44 20.61 18.52 -7.78
N TYR A 45 20.38 17.69 -6.78
CA TYR A 45 19.10 17.02 -6.64
C TYR A 45 18.35 17.39 -5.36
N GLY A 46 19.00 18.04 -4.38
CA GLY A 46 18.35 18.51 -3.16
C GLY A 46 18.42 17.54 -1.98
N MET A 47 19.26 16.49 -2.06
CA MET A 47 19.35 15.40 -1.05
C MET A 47 20.07 15.81 0.23
N GLU A 48 19.84 17.03 0.73
CA GLU A 48 20.45 17.47 1.98
C GLU A 48 19.94 16.61 3.15
N PRO A 49 20.82 16.28 4.11
CA PRO A 49 20.39 15.60 5.32
C PRO A 49 19.38 16.43 6.11
N TYR A 50 18.44 15.76 6.77
CA TYR A 50 17.45 16.41 7.61
C TYR A 50 18.04 16.99 8.91
N SER A 51 19.19 16.48 9.33
CA SER A 51 19.82 16.88 10.59
C SER A 51 20.60 18.19 10.46
N ALA A 52 20.65 18.95 11.56
CA ALA A 52 21.37 20.21 11.64
C ALA A 52 22.87 20.08 11.32
N ARG A 53 23.45 21.14 10.75
CA ARG A 53 24.90 21.30 10.61
C ARG A 53 25.49 21.53 12.00
N GLN A 54 26.28 20.59 12.53
CA GLN A 54 26.97 20.76 13.80
C GLN A 54 28.43 21.17 13.52
N GLY A 55 28.84 22.37 13.97
CA GLY A 55 30.19 22.89 13.73
C GLY A 55 30.56 23.08 12.26
N GLY A 56 29.57 23.41 11.40
CA GLY A 56 29.78 23.59 9.95
C GLY A 56 29.86 22.29 9.13
N GLN A 57 29.88 21.12 9.77
CA GLN A 57 29.89 19.82 9.10
C GLN A 57 28.47 19.22 9.00
N ARG A 58 28.14 18.61 7.86
CA ARG A 58 26.86 17.90 7.66
C ARG A 58 26.85 16.61 8.48
N ARG A 59 25.77 16.40 9.25
CA ARG A 59 25.49 15.17 10.00
C ARG A 59 24.27 14.49 9.40
N TYR A 60 24.29 13.16 9.36
CA TYR A 60 23.25 12.34 8.75
C TYR A 60 22.64 11.47 9.83
N ASN A 61 21.31 11.44 9.93
CA ASN A 61 20.60 10.53 10.83
C ASN A 61 20.28 9.20 10.11
N PRO A 62 19.66 8.22 10.79
CA PRO A 62 19.28 6.96 10.16
C PRO A 62 18.33 7.11 8.96
N GLU A 63 17.41 8.08 9.01
CA GLU A 63 16.46 8.35 7.92
C GLU A 63 17.17 8.89 6.67
N ASP A 64 18.19 9.73 6.85
CA ASP A 64 19.04 10.21 5.77
C ASP A 64 19.80 9.06 5.11
N LEU A 65 20.32 8.11 5.92
CA LEU A 65 20.98 6.92 5.39
C LEU A 65 20.02 6.05 4.58
N VAL A 66 18.81 5.79 5.08
CA VAL A 66 17.79 5.02 4.35
C VAL A 66 17.51 5.68 3.01
N ARG A 67 17.29 7.00 3.02
CA ARG A 67 16.96 7.78 1.82
C ARG A 67 18.12 7.80 0.81
N LEU A 68 19.36 7.99 1.25
CA LEU A 68 20.53 8.00 0.34
C LEU A 68 20.88 6.60 -0.17
N THR A 69 20.68 5.56 0.63
CA THR A 69 20.80 4.15 0.20
C THR A 69 19.78 3.86 -0.90
N ARG A 70 18.54 4.28 -0.67
CA ARG A 70 17.46 4.17 -1.67
C ARG A 70 17.79 4.88 -2.98
N MET A 71 18.38 6.07 -2.90
CA MET A 71 18.81 6.82 -4.08
C MET A 71 19.86 6.05 -4.87
N ARG A 72 20.85 5.48 -4.19
CA ARG A 72 21.91 4.69 -4.82
C ARG A 72 21.32 3.47 -5.54
N GLU A 73 20.49 2.71 -4.85
CA GLU A 73 19.85 1.52 -5.40
C GLU A 73 18.99 1.86 -6.63
N LEU A 74 18.20 2.94 -6.60
CA LEU A 74 17.41 3.36 -7.77
C LEU A 74 18.30 3.67 -8.98
N ILE A 75 19.44 4.34 -8.77
CA ILE A 75 20.39 4.66 -9.84
C ILE A 75 21.02 3.41 -10.43
N ASP A 76 21.43 2.46 -9.59
CA ASP A 76 22.01 1.18 -10.03
C ASP A 76 21.02 0.36 -10.86
N ARG A 77 19.73 0.55 -10.61
CA ARG A 77 18.63 -0.04 -11.37
C ARG A 77 18.20 0.79 -12.58
N GLY A 78 19.07 1.68 -13.05
CA GLY A 78 18.89 2.45 -14.27
C GLY A 78 17.88 3.60 -14.17
N VAL A 79 17.34 3.90 -12.99
CA VAL A 79 16.54 5.11 -12.79
C VAL A 79 17.47 6.32 -12.85
N ARG A 80 17.14 7.32 -13.68
CA ARG A 80 17.97 8.52 -13.80
C ARG A 80 18.09 9.21 -12.43
N PRO A 81 19.28 9.74 -12.04
CA PRO A 81 19.50 10.33 -10.73
C PRO A 81 18.50 11.44 -10.33
N SER A 82 18.02 12.23 -11.29
CA SER A 82 16.97 13.24 -11.05
C SER A 82 15.62 12.62 -10.72
N ALA A 83 15.22 11.56 -11.42
CA ALA A 83 13.98 10.83 -11.12
C ALA A 83 14.08 10.12 -9.77
N ALA A 84 15.22 9.48 -9.48
CA ALA A 84 15.49 8.85 -8.19
C ALA A 84 15.42 9.85 -7.03
N ALA A 85 16.06 11.01 -7.16
CA ALA A 85 16.00 12.04 -6.12
C ALA A 85 14.62 12.66 -5.97
N ASN A 86 13.91 12.91 -7.07
CA ASN A 86 12.53 13.38 -7.02
C ASN A 86 11.69 12.41 -6.15
N LEU A 87 11.79 11.09 -6.41
CA LEU A 87 11.05 10.04 -5.68
C LEU A 87 11.25 10.14 -4.17
N LEU A 88 12.43 10.64 -3.76
CA LEU A 88 12.86 10.73 -2.37
C LEU A 88 12.64 12.11 -1.73
N HIS A 89 12.44 13.17 -2.53
CA HIS A 89 12.23 14.54 -2.03
C HIS A 89 10.79 14.95 -1.79
N GLY A 90 9.82 14.14 -2.22
CA GLY A 90 8.43 14.44 -1.94
C GLY A 90 7.90 15.67 -2.69
N ALA A 91 8.16 15.72 -4.00
CA ALA A 91 7.26 16.35 -4.98
C ALA A 91 7.47 15.66 -6.34
N VAL A 92 7.22 14.35 -6.39
CA VAL A 92 7.10 13.64 -7.67
C VAL A 92 5.66 13.69 -8.09
N ALA A 93 5.42 14.09 -9.33
CA ALA A 93 4.14 13.84 -9.93
C ALA A 93 3.91 12.32 -9.95
N LEU A 94 2.74 11.85 -9.54
CA LEU A 94 2.41 10.41 -9.54
C LEU A 94 2.71 9.71 -10.88
N ARG A 95 2.73 10.48 -11.97
CA ARG A 95 3.18 10.06 -13.31
C ARG A 95 4.61 9.51 -13.35
N ASP A 96 5.56 10.16 -12.68
CA ASP A 96 6.96 9.69 -12.72
C ASP A 96 7.14 8.46 -11.81
N VAL A 97 6.34 8.35 -10.73
CA VAL A 97 6.27 7.13 -9.90
C VAL A 97 5.76 5.95 -10.73
N HIS A 98 4.64 6.12 -11.45
CA HIS A 98 4.11 5.12 -12.39
C HIS A 98 5.19 4.65 -13.37
N THR A 99 5.89 5.59 -13.99
CA THR A 99 6.97 5.25 -14.94
C THR A 99 8.08 4.46 -14.26
N ALA A 100 8.51 4.85 -13.06
CA ALA A 100 9.56 4.17 -12.32
C ALA A 100 9.17 2.76 -11.86
N VAL A 101 7.91 2.57 -11.43
CA VAL A 101 7.38 1.26 -11.04
C VAL A 101 7.33 0.31 -12.23
N VAL A 102 6.87 0.76 -13.39
CA VAL A 102 6.85 -0.08 -14.62
C VAL A 102 8.27 -0.48 -15.02
N VAL A 103 9.24 0.44 -14.97
CA VAL A 103 10.65 0.13 -15.28
C VAL A 103 11.24 -0.89 -14.31
N ALA A 104 10.92 -0.79 -13.02
CA ALA A 104 11.38 -1.73 -12.01
C ALA A 104 10.75 -3.12 -12.19
N ALA A 105 9.45 -3.18 -12.51
CA ALA A 105 8.74 -4.43 -12.77
C ALA A 105 9.35 -5.19 -13.96
N LYS A 106 9.62 -4.48 -15.06
CA LYS A 106 10.30 -5.02 -16.26
C LYS A 106 11.73 -5.52 -16.05
N ARG A 107 12.31 -5.21 -14.89
CA ARG A 107 13.64 -5.69 -14.46
C ARG A 107 13.52 -6.77 -13.39
N LEU A 108 12.29 -7.23 -13.11
CA LEU A 108 11.92 -8.13 -12.02
C LEU A 108 12.42 -7.67 -10.65
N ASP A 109 12.63 -6.36 -10.48
CA ASP A 109 13.04 -5.83 -9.20
C ASP A 109 11.85 -5.50 -8.31
N THR A 110 11.36 -6.57 -7.69
CA THR A 110 10.25 -6.52 -6.74
C THR A 110 10.53 -5.64 -5.52
N ALA A 111 11.81 -5.45 -5.14
CA ALA A 111 12.18 -4.61 -4.02
C ALA A 111 12.05 -3.12 -4.36
N THR A 112 12.49 -2.65 -5.54
CA THR A 112 12.20 -1.25 -5.91
C THR A 112 10.72 -1.00 -6.04
N CYS A 113 10.00 -1.86 -6.75
CA CYS A 113 8.55 -1.75 -6.87
C CYS A 113 7.89 -1.60 -5.50
N ALA A 114 8.17 -2.52 -4.57
CA ALA A 114 7.54 -2.54 -3.26
C ALA A 114 7.79 -1.26 -2.46
N ASP A 115 9.03 -0.74 -2.37
CA ASP A 115 9.24 0.48 -1.57
C ASP A 115 8.92 1.78 -2.31
N LEU A 116 8.89 1.82 -3.65
CA LEU A 116 8.28 2.97 -4.36
C LEU A 116 6.78 3.05 -4.06
N LEU A 117 6.08 1.92 -4.11
CA LEU A 117 4.67 1.83 -3.79
C LEU A 117 4.42 2.16 -2.31
N THR A 118 5.22 1.61 -1.39
CA THR A 118 5.12 1.89 0.05
C THR A 118 5.30 3.39 0.34
N GLN A 119 6.34 4.02 -0.24
CA GLN A 119 6.57 5.46 -0.06
C GLN A 119 5.43 6.31 -0.63
N THR A 120 4.88 5.90 -1.78
CA THR A 120 3.78 6.61 -2.42
C THR A 120 2.49 6.51 -1.61
N ILE A 121 2.17 5.31 -1.08
CA ILE A 121 1.04 5.09 -0.17
C ILE A 121 1.20 5.96 1.08
N HIS A 122 2.35 5.91 1.75
CA HIS A 122 2.61 6.71 2.94
C HIS A 122 2.44 8.22 2.70
N ARG A 123 2.78 8.70 1.49
CA ARG A 123 2.73 10.12 1.16
C ARG A 123 1.37 10.61 0.66
N TRP A 124 0.68 9.81 -0.15
CA TRP A 124 -0.48 10.23 -0.92
C TRP A 124 -1.76 9.43 -0.61
N GLY A 125 -1.66 8.40 0.24
CA GLY A 125 -2.71 7.47 0.58
C GLY A 125 -2.88 6.33 -0.43
N VAL A 126 -3.55 5.26 -0.01
CA VAL A 126 -3.84 4.08 -0.82
C VAL A 126 -4.68 4.45 -2.04
N MET A 127 -5.80 5.17 -1.84
CA MET A 127 -6.74 5.45 -2.93
C MET A 127 -6.08 6.18 -4.10
N ARG A 128 -5.32 7.24 -3.80
CA ARG A 128 -4.65 8.04 -4.85
C ARG A 128 -3.52 7.26 -5.51
N THR A 129 -2.77 6.46 -4.74
CA THR A 129 -1.72 5.59 -5.28
C THR A 129 -2.30 4.53 -6.20
N TRP A 130 -3.42 3.90 -5.79
CA TRP A 130 -4.11 2.90 -6.59
C TRP A 130 -4.54 3.44 -7.95
N ASP A 131 -5.25 4.59 -7.97
CA ASP A 131 -5.81 5.13 -9.20
C ASP A 131 -4.78 5.78 -10.13
N ARG A 132 -3.70 6.34 -9.57
CA ARG A 132 -2.71 7.11 -10.35
C ARG A 132 -1.40 6.38 -10.61
N VAL A 133 -1.12 5.30 -9.88
CA VAL A 133 0.12 4.52 -10.01
C VAL A 133 -0.19 3.07 -10.27
N CYS A 134 -0.92 2.38 -9.38
CA CYS A 134 -1.10 0.93 -9.50
C CYS A 134 -1.85 0.52 -10.77
N ARG A 135 -3.07 1.05 -10.96
CA ARG A 135 -3.90 0.72 -12.13
C ARG A 135 -3.20 1.08 -13.45
N PRO A 136 -2.63 2.28 -13.62
CA PRO A 136 -1.87 2.59 -14.84
C PRO A 136 -0.64 1.70 -15.06
N SER A 137 0.03 1.25 -13.99
CA SER A 137 1.18 0.34 -14.09
C SER A 137 0.76 -1.03 -14.62
N LEU A 138 -0.31 -1.62 -14.04
CA LEU A 138 -0.88 -2.89 -14.50
C LEU A 138 -1.29 -2.80 -15.98
N THR A 139 -2.03 -1.76 -16.35
CA THR A 139 -2.42 -1.54 -17.76
C THR A 139 -1.22 -1.37 -18.71
N SER A 140 -0.08 -0.85 -18.22
CA SER A 140 1.12 -0.70 -19.03
C SER A 140 1.78 -2.06 -19.28
N VAL A 141 1.93 -2.88 -18.23
CA VAL A 141 2.53 -4.21 -18.33
C VAL A 141 1.64 -5.17 -19.12
N GLU A 142 0.32 -5.18 -18.87
CA GLU A 142 -0.66 -5.97 -19.64
C GLU A 142 -0.66 -5.62 -21.14
N ARG A 143 -0.40 -4.36 -21.50
CA ARG A 143 -0.32 -3.94 -22.91
C ARG A 143 0.89 -4.57 -23.59
N ASP A 144 2.02 -4.61 -22.90
CA ASP A 144 3.27 -5.14 -23.44
C ASP A 144 3.20 -6.67 -23.58
N GLN A 145 2.57 -7.35 -22.62
CA GLN A 145 2.29 -8.80 -22.65
C GLN A 145 1.44 -9.24 -23.85
N ARG A 146 0.52 -8.39 -24.35
CA ARG A 146 -0.21 -8.69 -25.58
C ARG A 146 0.70 -8.83 -26.79
N SER A 147 1.87 -8.19 -26.75
CA SER A 147 2.88 -8.21 -27.81
C SER A 147 3.94 -9.29 -27.57
N ASP A 148 4.19 -9.65 -26.30
CA ASP A 148 5.10 -10.71 -25.88
C ASP A 148 4.48 -11.56 -24.75
N PRO A 149 3.82 -12.69 -25.06
CA PRO A 149 3.16 -13.51 -24.05
C PRO A 149 4.09 -14.11 -22.97
N ASP A 150 5.40 -14.17 -23.24
CA ASP A 150 6.38 -14.73 -22.30
C ASP A 150 6.72 -13.74 -21.17
N CYS A 151 6.33 -12.46 -21.27
CA CYS A 151 6.58 -11.44 -20.23
C CYS A 151 5.52 -11.40 -19.10
N VAL A 152 4.90 -12.54 -18.81
CA VAL A 152 3.95 -12.74 -17.68
C VAL A 152 4.62 -12.47 -16.33
N ASP A 153 5.93 -12.69 -16.26
CA ASP A 153 6.77 -12.43 -15.09
C ASP A 153 6.72 -10.98 -14.62
N ASP A 154 6.66 -10.01 -15.54
CA ASP A 154 6.51 -8.59 -15.23
C ASP A 154 5.20 -8.30 -14.45
N GLU A 155 4.09 -8.90 -14.88
CA GLU A 155 2.76 -8.72 -14.26
C GLU A 155 2.75 -9.32 -12.86
N HIS A 156 3.33 -10.52 -12.70
CA HIS A 156 3.43 -11.19 -11.42
C HIS A 156 4.35 -10.43 -10.45
N ALA A 157 5.52 -9.98 -10.91
CA ALA A 157 6.44 -9.18 -10.11
C ALA A 157 5.78 -7.89 -9.63
N LEU A 158 5.07 -7.20 -10.53
CA LEU A 158 4.34 -5.97 -10.20
C LEU A 158 3.21 -6.22 -9.19
N SER A 159 2.36 -7.21 -9.46
CA SER A 159 1.22 -7.55 -8.59
C SER A 159 1.68 -7.96 -7.19
N TRP A 160 2.72 -8.79 -7.10
CA TRP A 160 3.33 -9.19 -5.82
C TRP A 160 3.85 -7.99 -5.04
N SER A 161 4.57 -7.07 -5.70
CA SER A 161 5.05 -5.85 -5.05
C SER A 161 3.93 -4.93 -4.57
N MET A 162 2.79 -4.89 -5.29
CA MET A 162 1.60 -4.18 -4.82
C MET A 162 1.00 -4.82 -3.58
N THR A 163 0.83 -6.15 -3.56
CA THR A 163 0.40 -6.89 -2.37
C THR A 163 1.30 -6.57 -1.18
N VAL A 164 2.63 -6.67 -1.33
CA VAL A 164 3.58 -6.34 -0.25
C VAL A 164 3.39 -4.92 0.27
N ALA A 165 3.24 -3.93 -0.61
CA ALA A 165 3.05 -2.54 -0.22
C ALA A 165 1.69 -2.31 0.50
N LEU A 166 0.61 -2.93 0.03
CA LEU A 166 -0.73 -2.83 0.63
C LEU A 166 -0.82 -3.51 2.00
N HIS A 167 -0.07 -4.60 2.20
CA HIS A 167 -0.01 -5.29 3.49
C HIS A 167 0.82 -4.54 4.56
N ARG A 168 1.66 -3.57 4.16
CA ARG A 168 2.38 -2.68 5.09
C ARG A 168 1.52 -1.55 5.65
N VAL A 169 0.32 -1.33 5.09
CA VAL A 169 -0.63 -0.37 5.66
C VAL A 169 -1.12 -0.91 7.00
N HIS A 170 -0.98 -0.08 8.04
CA HIS A 170 -1.35 -0.45 9.41
C HIS A 170 -2.85 -0.79 9.49
N ARG A 171 -3.19 -1.87 10.20
CA ARG A 171 -4.56 -2.37 10.31
C ARG A 171 -5.13 -2.05 11.70
N PRO A 172 -6.37 -1.50 11.80
CA PRO A 172 -6.99 -1.27 13.09
C PRO A 172 -7.09 -2.55 13.92
N LEU A 173 -6.68 -2.49 15.20
CA LEU A 173 -6.80 -3.60 16.16
C LEU A 173 -8.20 -3.64 16.76
N ARG A 174 -9.21 -3.86 15.91
CA ARG A 174 -10.63 -3.95 16.30
C ARG A 174 -11.33 -5.10 15.57
N PRO A 175 -12.43 -5.64 16.10
CA PRO A 175 -13.25 -6.61 15.38
C PRO A 175 -13.59 -6.11 13.97
N ALA A 176 -13.35 -6.95 12.97
CA ALA A 176 -13.68 -6.62 11.59
C ALA A 176 -15.20 -6.66 11.38
N THR A 177 -15.76 -5.54 10.94
CA THR A 177 -17.19 -5.36 10.63
C THR A 177 -17.49 -5.62 9.16
N VAL A 178 -16.48 -5.47 8.29
CA VAL A 178 -16.58 -5.71 6.84
C VAL A 178 -15.89 -7.00 6.47
N MET A 179 -16.52 -7.81 5.61
CA MET A 179 -15.90 -8.98 4.99
C MET A 179 -15.62 -8.72 3.52
N LEU A 180 -14.41 -9.05 3.05
CA LEU A 180 -13.99 -8.88 1.67
C LEU A 180 -13.55 -10.22 1.08
N ALA A 181 -14.09 -10.59 -0.08
CA ALA A 181 -13.76 -11.84 -0.75
C ALA A 181 -13.85 -11.70 -2.27
N CYS A 182 -13.10 -12.53 -2.99
CA CYS A 182 -13.32 -12.77 -4.41
C CYS A 182 -14.32 -13.91 -4.61
N ALA A 183 -15.13 -13.82 -5.66
CA ALA A 183 -16.10 -14.83 -6.04
C ALA A 183 -15.44 -16.20 -6.37
N PRO A 184 -16.22 -17.30 -6.45
CA PRO A 184 -15.67 -18.63 -6.77
C PRO A 184 -14.83 -18.60 -8.04
N GLY A 185 -13.62 -19.18 -8.00
CA GLY A 185 -12.71 -19.20 -9.16
C GLY A 185 -12.02 -17.88 -9.51
N GLU A 186 -12.39 -16.75 -8.90
CA GLU A 186 -11.80 -15.44 -9.17
C GLU A 186 -10.43 -15.26 -8.48
N GLN A 187 -9.37 -15.15 -9.28
CA GLN A 187 -7.98 -15.06 -8.81
C GLN A 187 -7.45 -13.62 -8.66
N HIS A 188 -8.11 -12.61 -9.23
CA HIS A 188 -7.64 -11.22 -9.19
C HIS A 188 -7.99 -10.57 -7.84
N ALA A 189 -7.23 -10.92 -6.79
CA ALA A 189 -7.46 -10.46 -5.41
C ALA A 189 -6.89 -9.07 -5.10
N LEU A 190 -5.99 -8.55 -5.93
CA LEU A 190 -5.32 -7.28 -5.67
C LEU A 190 -6.28 -6.08 -5.44
N PRO A 191 -7.41 -5.95 -6.17
CA PRO A 191 -8.40 -4.91 -5.87
C PRO A 191 -9.07 -5.05 -4.49
N VAL A 192 -9.23 -6.29 -4.00
CA VAL A 192 -9.73 -6.56 -2.64
C VAL A 192 -8.71 -6.14 -1.59
N GLU A 193 -7.43 -6.42 -1.82
CA GLU A 193 -6.34 -5.98 -0.93
C GLU A 193 -6.23 -4.45 -0.89
N ALA A 194 -6.38 -3.79 -2.04
CA ALA A 194 -6.39 -2.34 -2.15
C ALA A 194 -7.57 -1.72 -1.39
N LEU A 195 -8.77 -2.32 -1.49
CA LEU A 195 -9.93 -1.91 -0.71
C LEU A 195 -9.68 -2.09 0.78
N ALA A 196 -9.17 -3.25 1.20
CA ALA A 196 -8.85 -3.48 2.59
C ALA A 196 -7.89 -2.40 3.12
N ALA A 197 -6.82 -2.11 2.39
CA ALA A 197 -5.82 -1.12 2.79
C ALA A 197 -6.42 0.29 2.88
N ALA A 198 -7.27 0.67 1.92
CA ALA A 198 -7.95 1.96 1.95
C ALA A 198 -8.97 2.08 3.10
N LEU A 199 -9.68 1.00 3.45
CA LEU A 199 -10.54 0.95 4.63
C LEU A 199 -9.74 1.13 5.93
N ALA A 200 -8.57 0.49 6.01
CA ALA A 200 -7.68 0.62 7.16
C ALA A 200 -7.16 2.07 7.35
N GLU A 201 -6.87 2.80 6.27
CA GLU A 201 -6.55 4.24 6.33
C GLU A 201 -7.71 5.11 6.87
N ASN A 202 -8.94 4.60 6.81
CA ASN A 202 -10.15 5.25 7.32
C ASN A 202 -10.64 4.62 8.65
N ASP A 203 -9.76 3.93 9.38
CA ASP A 203 -10.05 3.25 10.67
C ASP A 203 -11.16 2.19 10.61
N VAL A 204 -11.46 1.64 9.42
CA VAL A 204 -12.44 0.55 9.23
C VAL A 204 -11.70 -0.78 9.20
N SER A 205 -12.03 -1.67 10.15
CA SER A 205 -11.47 -3.02 10.22
C SER A 205 -12.21 -3.96 9.27
N ALA A 206 -11.47 -4.56 8.34
CA ALA A 206 -12.00 -5.49 7.34
C ALA A 206 -11.31 -6.85 7.40
N ARG A 207 -12.09 -7.91 7.28
CA ARG A 207 -11.64 -9.31 7.19
C ARG A 207 -11.56 -9.73 5.73
N VAL A 208 -10.34 -9.97 5.26
CA VAL A 208 -10.09 -10.45 3.89
C VAL A 208 -10.06 -11.98 3.88
N LEU A 209 -10.89 -12.61 3.05
CA LEU A 209 -10.88 -14.06 2.83
C LEU A 209 -10.03 -14.48 1.63
N GLY A 210 -9.70 -13.54 0.74
CA GLY A 210 -8.81 -13.76 -0.40
C GLY A 210 -9.53 -14.19 -1.69
N ALA A 211 -8.75 -14.82 -2.57
CA ALA A 211 -9.16 -15.26 -3.91
C ALA A 211 -10.05 -16.50 -3.88
N ALA A 212 -10.82 -16.68 -4.96
CA ALA A 212 -11.49 -17.93 -5.34
C ALA A 212 -12.32 -18.61 -4.23
N MET A 213 -13.08 -17.84 -3.46
CA MET A 213 -13.81 -18.36 -2.32
C MET A 213 -15.04 -19.17 -2.77
N PRO A 214 -15.13 -20.48 -2.43
CA PRO A 214 -16.29 -21.28 -2.77
C PRO A 214 -17.56 -20.80 -2.07
N THR A 215 -18.71 -20.86 -2.75
CA THR A 215 -20.00 -20.41 -2.20
C THR A 215 -20.34 -20.99 -0.82
N PRO A 216 -20.17 -22.30 -0.55
CA PRO A 216 -20.46 -22.85 0.78
C PRO A 216 -19.55 -22.28 1.88
N ALA A 217 -18.29 -21.96 1.54
CA ALA A 217 -17.34 -21.36 2.47
C ALA A 217 -17.68 -19.89 2.75
N LEU A 218 -18.13 -19.14 1.73
CA LEU A 218 -18.64 -17.77 1.89
C LEU A 218 -19.86 -17.74 2.81
N VAL A 219 -20.86 -18.59 2.56
CA VAL A 219 -22.07 -18.70 3.40
C VAL A 219 -21.68 -19.01 4.84
N ARG A 220 -20.83 -20.02 5.07
CA ARG A 220 -20.35 -20.37 6.41
C ARG A 220 -19.63 -19.20 7.08
N ALA A 221 -18.77 -18.48 6.36
CA ALA A 221 -18.05 -17.34 6.91
C ALA A 221 -19.00 -16.21 7.34
N VAL A 222 -19.99 -15.88 6.50
CA VAL A 222 -21.00 -14.86 6.81
C VAL A 222 -21.84 -15.27 8.01
N THR A 223 -22.36 -16.50 8.03
CA THR A 223 -23.19 -16.99 9.14
C THR A 223 -22.43 -17.06 10.47
N SER A 224 -21.13 -17.40 10.45
CA SER A 224 -20.32 -17.55 11.68
C SER A 224 -19.76 -16.24 12.23
N THR A 225 -19.66 -15.19 11.41
CA THR A 225 -19.03 -13.92 11.82
C THR A 225 -19.97 -12.71 11.76
N THR A 226 -21.16 -12.87 11.18
CA THR A 226 -22.23 -11.86 11.09
C THR A 226 -21.70 -10.46 10.76
N PRO A 227 -20.96 -10.29 9.64
CA PRO A 227 -20.42 -8.98 9.27
C PRO A 227 -21.55 -8.00 8.95
N GLU A 228 -21.31 -6.72 9.17
CA GLU A 228 -22.25 -5.64 8.79
C GLU A 228 -22.38 -5.53 7.27
N ALA A 229 -21.29 -5.74 6.54
CA ALA A 229 -21.27 -5.73 5.10
C ALA A 229 -20.32 -6.79 4.51
N VAL A 230 -20.70 -7.33 3.34
CA VAL A 230 -19.86 -8.22 2.53
C VAL A 230 -19.59 -7.57 1.18
N VAL A 231 -18.33 -7.48 0.80
CA VAL A 231 -17.93 -7.08 -0.56
C VAL A 231 -17.47 -8.32 -1.33
N LEU A 232 -18.18 -8.61 -2.42
CA LEU A 232 -17.84 -9.71 -3.32
C LEU A 232 -17.23 -9.17 -4.62
N TRP A 233 -15.94 -9.45 -4.82
CA TRP A 233 -15.20 -9.02 -6.00
C TRP A 233 -15.30 -10.02 -7.15
N SER A 234 -15.46 -9.48 -8.36
CA SER A 234 -15.46 -10.23 -9.61
C SER A 234 -14.78 -9.41 -10.71
N HIS A 235 -13.69 -9.94 -11.26
CA HIS A 235 -12.98 -9.36 -12.40
C HIS A 235 -13.53 -9.92 -13.72
N ARG A 236 -13.81 -11.23 -13.78
CA ARG A 236 -14.37 -11.90 -14.96
C ARG A 236 -15.86 -12.15 -14.82
N ARG A 237 -16.56 -12.30 -15.94
CA ARG A 237 -17.97 -12.68 -15.90
C ARG A 237 -18.08 -14.18 -15.73
N ASP A 238 -18.84 -14.58 -14.72
CA ASP A 238 -19.13 -15.97 -14.45
C ASP A 238 -20.53 -16.08 -13.80
N PRO A 239 -21.43 -16.93 -14.31
CA PRO A 239 -22.71 -17.22 -13.66
C PRO A 239 -22.58 -17.70 -12.21
N GLU A 240 -21.50 -18.42 -11.86
CA GLU A 240 -21.27 -18.90 -10.49
C GLU A 240 -21.11 -17.75 -9.50
N HIS A 241 -20.58 -16.61 -9.95
CA HIS A 241 -20.46 -15.41 -9.11
C HIS A 241 -21.85 -14.91 -8.71
N HIS A 242 -22.81 -14.88 -9.63
CA HIS A 242 -24.19 -14.48 -9.33
C HIS A 242 -24.85 -15.43 -8.31
N ASN A 243 -24.61 -16.74 -8.42
CA ASN A 243 -25.09 -17.71 -7.45
C ASN A 243 -24.52 -17.45 -6.05
N ALA A 244 -23.22 -17.14 -5.96
CA ALA A 244 -22.58 -16.79 -4.69
C ALA A 244 -23.16 -15.50 -4.09
N ALA A 245 -23.35 -14.48 -4.91
CA ALA A 245 -23.96 -13.21 -4.50
C ALA A 245 -25.39 -13.41 -3.97
N SER A 246 -26.23 -14.14 -4.71
CA SER A 246 -27.60 -14.44 -4.29
C SER A 246 -27.65 -15.25 -2.98
N ALA A 247 -26.74 -16.21 -2.79
CA ALA A 247 -26.64 -16.98 -1.56
C ALA A 247 -26.28 -16.11 -0.35
N ILE A 248 -25.40 -15.12 -0.51
CA ILE A 248 -25.06 -14.17 0.55
C ILE A 248 -26.22 -13.22 0.83
N ALA A 249 -26.86 -12.68 -0.21
CA ALA A 249 -27.99 -11.76 -0.07
C ALA A 249 -29.18 -12.40 0.67
N ALA A 250 -29.43 -13.70 0.45
CA ALA A 250 -30.47 -14.45 1.14
C ALA A 250 -30.26 -14.56 2.68
N LEU A 251 -29.04 -14.30 3.18
CA LEU A 251 -28.74 -14.28 4.61
C LEU A 251 -29.15 -12.96 5.29
N GLY A 252 -29.57 -11.95 4.53
CA GLY A 252 -29.97 -10.64 5.05
C GLY A 252 -28.81 -9.69 5.36
N THR A 253 -27.56 -10.09 5.12
CA THR A 253 -26.39 -9.20 5.24
C THR A 253 -26.32 -8.21 4.08
N ARG A 254 -25.87 -6.98 4.34
CA ARG A 254 -25.66 -5.98 3.30
C ARG A 254 -24.59 -6.44 2.31
N LEU A 255 -25.00 -6.74 1.08
CA LEU A 255 -24.12 -7.20 0.01
C LEU A 255 -23.75 -6.05 -0.93
N ILE A 256 -22.44 -5.92 -1.16
CA ILE A 256 -21.85 -5.02 -2.15
C ILE A 256 -21.12 -5.87 -3.20
N VAL A 257 -21.46 -5.71 -4.48
CA VAL A 257 -20.78 -6.40 -5.58
C VAL A 257 -19.83 -5.44 -6.30
N ALA A 258 -18.55 -5.80 -6.40
CA ALA A 258 -17.51 -4.91 -6.93
C ALA A 258 -16.72 -5.56 -8.07
N GLY A 259 -16.31 -4.74 -9.04
CA GLY A 259 -15.46 -5.16 -10.15
C GLY A 259 -16.18 -5.27 -11.51
N PRO A 260 -15.41 -5.36 -12.60
CA PRO A 260 -15.93 -5.29 -13.98
C PRO A 260 -16.73 -6.52 -14.40
N GLY A 261 -16.67 -7.62 -13.64
CA GLY A 261 -17.48 -8.82 -13.89
C GLY A 261 -18.99 -8.59 -13.69
N TRP A 262 -19.37 -7.53 -12.96
CA TRP A 262 -20.77 -7.18 -12.68
C TRP A 262 -21.25 -6.06 -13.62
N ARG A 263 -21.99 -6.39 -14.68
CA ARG A 263 -22.41 -5.38 -15.69
C ARG A 263 -23.70 -4.63 -15.39
N THR A 264 -24.58 -5.28 -14.65
CA THR A 264 -25.85 -4.77 -14.14
C THR A 264 -26.12 -5.65 -12.93
N ALA A 265 -26.11 -5.10 -11.71
CA ALA A 265 -26.51 -5.87 -10.55
C ALA A 265 -27.99 -6.23 -10.71
N VAL A 266 -28.28 -7.44 -11.20
CA VAL A 266 -29.64 -7.91 -11.52
C VAL A 266 -30.51 -8.04 -10.25
N GLY A 267 -29.93 -7.84 -9.06
CA GLY A 267 -30.61 -7.91 -7.76
C GLY A 267 -30.70 -6.60 -6.97
N GLY A 268 -30.44 -5.43 -7.57
CA GLY A 268 -30.50 -4.14 -6.85
C GLY A 268 -29.41 -3.96 -5.78
N TRP A 269 -28.39 -4.82 -5.78
CA TRP A 269 -27.26 -4.74 -4.84
C TRP A 269 -26.40 -3.50 -5.08
N ASP A 270 -25.84 -3.01 -3.99
CA ASP A 270 -24.87 -1.92 -3.98
C ASP A 270 -23.68 -2.26 -4.89
N GLN A 271 -23.37 -1.35 -5.83
CA GLN A 271 -22.29 -1.56 -6.81
C GLN A 271 -21.37 -0.34 -6.94
N PRO A 272 -20.23 -0.31 -6.23
CA PRO A 272 -19.33 0.82 -6.30
C PRO A 272 -18.68 0.94 -7.68
N LYS A 273 -18.53 2.18 -8.15
CA LYS A 273 -17.90 2.48 -9.46
C LYS A 273 -16.38 2.74 -9.37
N SER A 274 -15.88 2.95 -8.16
CA SER A 274 -14.46 3.20 -7.89
C SER A 274 -14.08 2.73 -6.49
N LEU A 275 -12.77 2.65 -6.22
CA LEU A 275 -12.25 2.37 -4.88
C LEU A 275 -12.72 3.42 -3.88
N SER A 276 -12.64 4.71 -4.22
CA SER A 276 -13.14 5.79 -3.36
C SER A 276 -14.62 5.67 -3.05
N ASN A 277 -15.45 5.32 -4.04
CA ASN A 277 -16.88 5.11 -3.82
C ASN A 277 -17.15 3.90 -2.91
N ALA A 278 -16.42 2.80 -3.06
CA ALA A 278 -16.51 1.64 -2.17
C ALA A 278 -16.17 2.01 -0.72
N VAL A 279 -15.08 2.76 -0.52
CA VAL A 279 -14.69 3.28 0.82
C VAL A 279 -15.79 4.16 1.39
N THR A 280 -16.33 5.13 0.64
CA THR A 280 -17.43 6.00 1.11
C THR A 280 -18.68 5.21 1.51
N MET A 281 -19.01 4.13 0.80
CA MET A 281 -20.18 3.29 1.12
C MET A 281 -20.00 2.46 2.39
N LEU A 282 -18.75 2.16 2.76
CA LEU A 282 -18.38 1.31 3.90
C LEU A 282 -17.93 2.10 5.13
N CYS A 283 -17.54 3.36 4.97
CA CYS A 283 -17.15 4.25 6.08
C CYS A 283 -18.32 5.03 6.69
N LYS A 284 -19.52 5.01 6.07
CA LYS A 284 -20.69 5.67 6.66
C LYS A 284 -21.19 4.89 7.87
N PRO A 285 -21.35 5.51 9.05
CA PRO A 285 -22.17 4.95 10.11
C PRO A 285 -23.64 4.96 9.67
N ASP A 286 -24.42 4.00 10.17
CA ASP A 286 -25.88 4.04 10.16
C ASP A 286 -26.35 5.44 10.58
N THR A 287 -27.00 6.15 9.67
CA THR A 287 -27.98 7.15 10.08
C THR A 287 -29.19 6.37 10.61
N ALA A 288 -29.13 5.98 11.88
CA ALA A 288 -30.33 5.77 12.66
C ALA A 288 -30.87 7.16 13.00
N GLU A 289 -31.93 7.56 12.31
CA GLU A 289 -32.76 8.70 12.67
C GLU A 289 -33.35 8.48 14.08
N GLU A 290 -33.16 9.47 14.95
CA GLU A 290 -34.07 9.82 16.06
C GLU A 290 -35.46 10.21 15.50
#